data_AF-A0A8T6A2U9-F1
#
_entry.id   AF-A0A8T6A2U9-F1
#
_cell.length_a   1.000
_cell.length_b   1.000
_cell.length_c   1.000
_cell.angle_alpha   90.00
_cell.angle_beta   90.00
_cell.angle_gamma   90.00
#
_symmetry.space_group_name_H-M   'P 1'
#
loop_
_entity.id
_entity.type
_entity.pdbx_description
1 polymer ?
#
loop_
_entity_poly.entity_id
_entity_poly.type
_entity_poly.pdbx_seq_one_letter_code
_entity_poly.pdbx_strand_id
1 'polypeptide(L)'
;VTLNPFLSPFGLPCKQPAWGYISALDLKTNEVVWKKRIGTPQDSMPFPMPVPVPFNMGMPMLGGPISTAGNVLFIAATADNYLRAYNMSNGEKLWQGRLPAGGQATPMTYEVNGKQYVVISAGGHGSFGTKMGDYIVAYALPDDVK
;
A
#
# COMPACT_ATOMS: atom_id res chain seq x y z
N VAL A 1 31.59 -2.68 7.91
CA VAL A 1 31.00 -2.38 6.58
C VAL A 1 29.64 -1.78 6.81
N THR A 2 29.37 -0.57 6.30
CA THR A 2 28.05 0.06 6.41
C THR A 2 27.26 -0.28 5.14
N LEU A 3 26.15 -0.99 5.28
CA LEU A 3 25.26 -1.32 4.17
C LEU A 3 24.25 -0.20 3.98
N ASN A 4 24.21 0.39 2.80
CA ASN A 4 23.24 1.42 2.43
C ASN A 4 22.47 1.01 1.17
N PRO A 5 21.20 1.42 1.04
CA PRO A 5 20.47 1.24 -0.19
C PRO A 5 21.10 2.01 -1.35
N PHE A 6 21.05 1.44 -2.55
CA PHE A 6 21.40 2.14 -3.78
C PHE A 6 20.22 3.02 -4.21
N LEU A 7 20.38 4.33 -4.03
CA LEU A 7 19.35 5.34 -4.26
C LEU A 7 19.79 6.34 -5.33
N SER A 8 18.83 7.02 -5.94
CA SER A 8 19.08 8.17 -6.80
C SER A 8 19.63 9.36 -5.99
N PRO A 9 20.16 10.41 -6.64
CA PRO A 9 20.51 11.66 -5.96
C PRO A 9 19.36 12.29 -5.16
N PHE A 10 18.11 11.92 -5.44
CA PHE A 10 16.92 12.38 -4.73
C PHE A 10 16.48 11.44 -3.59
N GLY A 11 17.28 10.42 -3.25
CA GLY A 11 16.94 9.46 -2.19
C GLY A 11 15.88 8.44 -2.58
N LEU A 12 15.59 8.29 -3.88
CA LEU A 12 14.55 7.40 -4.39
C LEU A 12 15.11 6.08 -4.92
N PRO A 13 14.36 4.96 -4.82
CA PRO A 13 14.74 3.70 -5.49
C PRO A 13 14.96 3.89 -6.99
N CYS A 14 16.16 3.54 -7.48
CA CYS A 14 16.56 3.72 -8.89
C CYS A 14 17.05 2.45 -9.58
N LYS A 15 16.86 1.28 -8.94
CA LYS A 15 17.30 -0.02 -9.44
C LYS A 15 16.17 -0.75 -10.18
N GLN A 16 16.52 -1.50 -11.22
CA GLN A 16 15.68 -2.54 -11.81
C GLN A 16 16.12 -3.93 -11.32
N PRO A 17 15.21 -4.83 -10.90
CA PRO A 17 13.76 -4.66 -10.74
C PRO A 17 13.37 -3.71 -9.59
N ALA A 18 12.12 -3.25 -9.60
CA ALA A 18 11.61 -2.36 -8.55
C ALA A 18 11.58 -3.08 -7.18
N TRP A 19 11.53 -2.32 -6.10
CA TRP A 19 11.59 -2.90 -4.75
C TRP A 19 10.24 -3.45 -4.28
N GLY A 20 9.14 -2.82 -4.71
CA GLY A 20 7.79 -3.21 -4.33
C GLY A 20 6.94 -3.69 -5.51
N TYR A 21 6.35 -4.87 -5.35
CA TYR A 21 5.33 -5.40 -6.25
C TYR A 21 4.18 -5.98 -5.44
N ILE A 22 2.96 -5.82 -5.96
CA ILE A 22 1.84 -6.72 -5.65
C ILE A 22 1.78 -7.77 -6.75
N SER A 23 1.63 -9.04 -6.38
CA SER A 23 1.51 -10.14 -7.34
C SER A 23 0.45 -11.13 -6.87
N ALA A 24 -0.30 -11.70 -7.81
CA ALA A 24 -1.12 -12.87 -7.56
C ALA A 24 -0.44 -14.11 -8.12
N LEU A 25 -0.47 -15.18 -7.34
CA LEU A 25 0.07 -16.48 -7.69
C LEU A 25 -1.07 -17.50 -7.75
N ASP A 26 -1.11 -18.31 -8.80
CA ASP A 26 -1.94 -19.52 -8.82
C ASP A 26 -1.19 -20.62 -8.07
N LEU A 27 -1.77 -21.10 -6.97
CA LEU A 27 -1.15 -22.11 -6.11
C LEU A 27 -1.20 -23.53 -6.70
N LYS A 28 -2.04 -23.78 -7.71
CA LYS A 28 -2.10 -25.07 -8.40
C LYS A 28 -1.02 -25.17 -9.49
N THR A 29 -0.85 -24.11 -10.27
CA THR A 29 0.11 -24.09 -11.39
C THR A 29 1.48 -23.52 -11.00
N ASN A 30 1.57 -22.85 -9.84
CA ASN A 30 2.75 -22.11 -9.39
C ASN A 30 3.14 -20.96 -10.35
N GLU A 31 2.16 -20.36 -11.03
CA GLU A 31 2.38 -19.28 -11.99
C GLU A 31 1.98 -17.92 -11.43
N VAL A 32 2.68 -16.87 -11.89
CA VAL A 32 2.30 -15.49 -11.61
C VAL A 32 1.17 -15.09 -12.54
N VAL A 33 -0.04 -14.96 -12.00
CA VAL A 33 -1.23 -14.55 -12.77
C VAL A 33 -1.10 -13.09 -13.21
N TRP A 34 -0.67 -12.22 -12.28
CA TRP A 34 -0.36 -10.84 -12.57
C TRP A 34 0.64 -10.29 -11.57
N LYS A 35 1.35 -9.22 -11.97
CA LYS A 35 2.34 -8.52 -11.15
C LYS A 35 2.34 -7.03 -11.48
N LYS A 36 2.19 -6.17 -10.47
CA LYS A 36 2.18 -4.71 -10.64
C LYS A 36 3.08 -4.03 -9.64
N ARG A 37 3.75 -2.95 -10.07
CA ARG A 37 4.47 -2.05 -9.16
C ARG A 37 3.46 -1.32 -8.27
N ILE A 38 3.83 -1.08 -7.02
CA ILE A 38 3.00 -0.37 -6.03
C ILE A 38 3.79 0.73 -5.34
N GLY A 39 3.10 1.79 -4.94
CA GLY A 39 3.70 2.93 -4.26
C GLY A 39 4.30 3.96 -5.21
N THR A 40 4.13 5.21 -4.81
CA THR A 40 4.60 6.41 -5.48
C THR A 40 5.73 7.03 -4.66
N PRO A 41 6.61 7.85 -5.28
CA PRO A 41 7.62 8.59 -4.53
C PRO A 41 7.08 9.83 -3.79
N GLN A 42 5.76 10.06 -3.79
CA GLN A 42 5.16 11.35 -3.42
C GLN A 42 5.62 11.88 -2.05
N ASP A 43 5.69 11.02 -1.03
CA ASP A 43 6.08 11.39 0.33
C ASP A 43 7.56 11.12 0.66
N SER A 44 8.30 10.60 -0.30
CA SER A 44 9.75 10.37 -0.18
C SER A 44 10.56 11.41 -0.95
N MET A 45 9.91 12.33 -1.66
CA MET A 45 10.54 13.38 -2.43
C MET A 45 11.13 14.44 -1.49
N PRO A 46 12.37 14.93 -1.71
CA PRO A 46 13.00 15.95 -0.85
C PRO A 46 12.38 17.35 -0.99
N PHE A 47 11.46 17.55 -1.93
CA PHE A 47 10.75 18.80 -2.17
C PHE A 47 9.26 18.53 -2.38
N PRO A 48 8.38 19.46 -1.97
CA PRO A 48 6.95 19.33 -2.21
C PRO A 48 6.68 19.33 -3.72
N MET A 49 6.11 18.23 -4.22
CA MET A 49 5.67 18.15 -5.61
C MET A 49 4.36 18.93 -5.77
N PRO A 50 4.25 19.85 -6.75
CA PRO A 50 3.03 20.64 -6.97
C PRO A 50 1.86 19.77 -7.46
N VAL A 51 2.15 18.57 -7.98
CA VAL A 51 1.16 17.59 -8.44
C VAL A 51 1.50 16.20 -7.89
N PRO A 52 0.50 15.37 -7.55
CA PRO A 52 0.73 13.98 -7.18
C PRO A 52 1.47 13.23 -8.28
N VAL A 53 2.48 12.44 -7.91
CA VAL A 53 3.27 11.68 -8.88
C VAL A 53 2.41 10.55 -9.45
N PRO A 54 2.13 10.53 -10.76
CA PRO A 54 1.05 9.70 -11.30
C PRO A 54 1.45 8.24 -11.55
N PHE A 55 2.71 7.85 -11.29
CA PHE A 55 3.22 6.52 -11.60
C PHE A 55 3.61 5.75 -10.34
N ASN A 56 3.35 4.43 -10.37
CA ASN A 56 3.83 3.52 -9.35
C ASN A 56 5.29 3.16 -9.65
N MET A 57 6.20 3.62 -8.79
CA MET A 57 7.64 3.35 -8.93
C MET A 57 8.02 1.95 -8.43
N GLY A 58 7.22 1.37 -7.53
CA GLY A 58 7.58 0.14 -6.83
C GLY A 58 8.43 0.45 -5.61
N MET A 59 7.86 1.20 -4.68
CA MET A 59 8.50 1.63 -3.43
C MET A 59 8.78 0.43 -2.53
N PRO A 60 9.79 0.49 -1.63
CA PRO A 60 9.91 -0.50 -0.57
C PRO A 60 8.59 -0.67 0.18
N MET A 61 8.33 -1.90 0.62
CA MET A 61 7.08 -2.30 1.26
C MET A 61 7.37 -2.92 2.63
N LEU A 62 6.55 -2.55 3.61
CA LEU A 62 6.51 -3.19 4.92
C LEU A 62 5.05 -3.32 5.35
N GLY A 63 4.64 -4.51 5.76
CA GLY A 63 3.23 -4.83 6.01
C GLY A 63 2.64 -5.70 4.89
N GLY A 64 1.66 -6.51 5.25
CA GLY A 64 1.00 -7.46 4.35
C GLY A 64 -0.30 -6.93 3.75
N PRO A 65 -0.80 -7.57 2.69
CA PRO A 65 -2.18 -7.40 2.25
C PRO A 65 -3.14 -8.24 3.09
N ILE A 66 -4.43 -7.94 2.99
CA ILE A 66 -5.52 -8.89 3.27
C ILE A 66 -6.38 -9.07 2.03
N SER A 67 -6.97 -10.24 1.86
CA SER A 67 -7.98 -10.54 0.85
C SER A 67 -9.35 -10.70 1.50
N THR A 68 -10.41 -10.45 0.73
CA THR A 68 -11.80 -10.63 1.15
C THR A 68 -12.54 -11.53 0.16
N ALA A 69 -13.64 -12.14 0.60
CA ALA A 69 -14.50 -12.95 -0.29
C ALA A 69 -15.13 -12.13 -1.43
N GLY A 70 -15.19 -10.80 -1.29
CA GLY A 70 -15.67 -9.87 -2.32
C GLY A 70 -14.71 -9.67 -3.50
N ASN A 71 -13.65 -10.49 -3.63
CA ASN A 71 -12.62 -10.39 -4.67
C ASN A 71 -11.81 -9.08 -4.63
N VAL A 72 -11.68 -8.51 -3.42
CA VAL A 72 -10.92 -7.28 -3.16
C VAL A 72 -9.78 -7.54 -2.20
N LEU A 73 -8.58 -7.07 -2.58
CA LEU A 73 -7.37 -7.06 -1.78
C LEU A 73 -7.11 -5.65 -1.22
N PHE A 74 -6.83 -5.54 0.08
CA PHE A 74 -6.45 -4.29 0.71
C PHE A 74 -4.98 -4.30 1.14
N ILE A 75 -4.25 -3.24 0.83
CA ILE A 75 -2.83 -3.09 1.19
C ILE A 75 -2.44 -1.62 1.32
N ALA A 76 -1.67 -1.29 2.34
CA ALA A 76 -1.08 0.05 2.49
C ALA A 76 0.41 0.02 2.16
N ALA A 77 1.22 -0.55 3.05
CA ALA A 77 2.60 -1.05 2.93
C ALA A 77 3.70 -0.12 2.39
N THR A 78 3.39 0.83 1.50
CA THR A 78 4.34 1.68 0.81
C THR A 78 4.55 3.00 1.53
N ALA A 79 5.69 3.64 1.26
CA ALA A 79 6.11 4.88 1.90
C ALA A 79 5.38 6.15 1.42
N ASP A 80 4.14 6.02 0.94
CA ASP A 80 3.32 7.11 0.42
C ASP A 80 1.93 7.13 1.05
N ASN A 81 1.81 6.72 2.31
CA ASN A 81 0.66 6.89 3.21
C ASN A 81 -0.72 6.67 2.54
N TYR A 82 -0.89 5.63 1.73
CA TYR A 82 -2.18 5.25 1.16
C TYR A 82 -2.56 3.86 1.64
N LEU A 83 -3.83 3.66 1.99
CA LEU A 83 -4.48 2.36 1.94
C LEU A 83 -5.11 2.19 0.55
N ARG A 84 -4.94 1.04 -0.08
CA ARG A 84 -5.43 0.77 -1.44
C ARG A 84 -6.25 -0.49 -1.49
N ALA A 85 -7.25 -0.49 -2.36
CA ALA A 85 -8.04 -1.66 -2.72
C ALA A 85 -7.74 -2.05 -4.17
N TYR A 86 -7.53 -3.35 -4.40
CA TYR A 86 -7.26 -3.92 -5.71
C TYR A 86 -8.22 -5.06 -6.02
N ASN A 87 -8.65 -5.17 -7.28
CA ASN A 87 -9.33 -6.36 -7.78
C ASN A 87 -8.32 -7.53 -7.81
N MET A 88 -8.65 -8.61 -7.12
CA MET A 88 -7.74 -9.76 -6.99
C MET A 88 -7.51 -10.52 -8.30
N SER A 89 -8.44 -10.49 -9.25
CA SER A 89 -8.36 -11.26 -10.49
C SER A 89 -7.40 -10.63 -11.51
N ASN A 90 -7.31 -9.30 -11.56
CA ASN A 90 -6.55 -8.58 -12.59
C ASN A 90 -5.56 -7.53 -12.02
N GLY A 91 -5.52 -7.37 -10.69
CA GLY A 91 -4.70 -6.39 -9.98
C GLY A 91 -5.07 -4.94 -10.25
N GLU A 92 -6.24 -4.64 -10.80
CA GLU A 92 -6.71 -3.27 -11.03
C GLU A 92 -6.92 -2.53 -9.71
N LYS A 93 -6.47 -1.27 -9.61
CA LYS A 93 -6.68 -0.46 -8.41
C LYS A 93 -8.10 0.07 -8.43
N LEU A 94 -8.94 -0.39 -7.51
CA LEU A 94 -10.34 0.00 -7.40
C LEU A 94 -10.52 1.29 -6.60
N TRP A 95 -9.72 1.45 -5.55
CA TRP A 95 -9.82 2.58 -4.65
C TRP A 95 -8.50 2.85 -3.93
N GLN A 96 -8.31 4.07 -3.47
CA GLN A 96 -7.28 4.40 -2.49
C GLN A 96 -7.76 5.53 -1.56
N GLY A 97 -7.35 5.44 -0.30
CA GLY A 97 -7.60 6.46 0.71
C GLY A 97 -6.28 6.91 1.32
N ARG A 98 -6.14 8.23 1.48
CA ARG A 98 -4.97 8.83 2.12
C ARG A 98 -5.00 8.60 3.64
N LEU A 99 -3.88 8.18 4.20
CA LEU A 99 -3.68 8.00 5.63
C LEU A 99 -2.98 9.23 6.26
N PRO A 100 -3.25 9.54 7.54
CA PRO A 100 -2.64 10.67 8.24
C PRO A 100 -1.15 10.47 8.58
N ALA A 101 -0.68 9.22 8.55
CA ALA A 101 0.67 8.74 8.84
C ALA A 101 0.98 7.47 8.02
N GLY A 102 2.18 6.91 8.14
CA GLY A 102 2.57 5.71 7.38
C GLY A 102 1.75 4.47 7.72
N GLY A 103 1.33 3.75 6.67
CA GLY A 103 0.51 2.53 6.76
C GLY A 103 1.30 1.23 6.66
N GLN A 104 2.37 1.07 7.45
CA GLN A 104 3.23 -0.13 7.44
C GLN A 104 2.68 -1.30 8.27
N ALA A 105 1.47 -1.18 8.82
CA ALA A 105 0.74 -2.29 9.41
C ALA A 105 -0.01 -3.08 8.32
N THR A 106 -0.21 -4.37 8.56
CA THR A 106 -1.20 -5.17 7.80
C THR A 106 -2.60 -4.69 8.21
N PRO A 107 -3.47 -4.27 7.27
CA PRO A 107 -4.85 -3.94 7.60
C PRO A 107 -5.60 -5.18 8.09
N MET A 108 -6.75 -5.00 8.72
CA MET A 108 -7.67 -6.08 9.08
C MET A 108 -9.09 -5.71 8.65
N THR A 109 -9.99 -6.69 8.64
CA THR A 109 -11.42 -6.45 8.44
C THR A 109 -12.24 -7.23 9.46
N TYR A 110 -13.38 -6.67 9.85
CA TYR A 110 -14.36 -7.31 10.71
C TYR A 110 -15.76 -6.80 10.38
N GLU A 111 -16.78 -7.47 10.88
CA GLU A 111 -18.17 -7.05 10.78
C GLU A 111 -18.74 -6.79 12.17
N VAL A 112 -19.57 -5.75 12.29
CA VAL A 112 -20.41 -5.52 13.46
C VAL A 112 -21.76 -4.97 13.00
N ASN A 113 -22.85 -5.50 13.56
CA ASN A 113 -24.23 -5.09 13.23
C ASN A 113 -24.54 -5.12 11.72
N GLY A 114 -24.03 -6.14 11.00
CA GLY A 114 -24.24 -6.29 9.55
C GLY A 114 -23.46 -5.31 8.68
N LYS A 115 -22.51 -4.56 9.25
CA LYS A 115 -21.64 -3.63 8.51
C LYS A 115 -20.18 -4.06 8.60
N GLN A 116 -19.56 -4.24 7.44
CA GLN A 116 -18.14 -4.59 7.33
C GLN A 116 -17.26 -3.34 7.38
N TYR A 117 -16.17 -3.44 8.14
CA TYR A 117 -15.15 -2.41 8.28
C TYR A 117 -13.78 -2.93 7.84
N VAL A 118 -13.00 -2.08 7.18
CA VAL A 118 -11.57 -2.30 6.93
C VAL A 118 -10.80 -1.30 7.79
N VAL A 119 -9.89 -1.80 8.62
CA VAL A 119 -9.20 -1.01 9.63
C VAL A 119 -7.69 -1.16 9.50
N ILE A 120 -6.96 -0.06 9.72
CA ILE A 120 -5.50 -0.06 9.71
C ILE A 120 -4.96 0.86 10.80
N SER A 121 -3.87 0.42 11.42
CA SER A 121 -3.02 1.28 12.26
C SER A 121 -2.07 2.08 11.35
N ALA A 122 -2.23 3.39 11.30
CA ALA A 122 -1.34 4.31 10.62
C ALA A 122 -0.34 4.90 11.63
N GLY A 123 0.75 4.16 11.85
CA GLY A 123 1.78 4.45 12.84
C GLY A 123 3.05 5.13 12.28
N GLY A 124 3.30 4.95 10.99
CA GLY A 124 4.62 5.18 10.42
C GLY A 124 5.64 4.10 10.79
N HIS A 125 6.80 4.17 10.15
CA HIS A 125 7.94 3.30 10.44
C HIS A 125 9.26 4.04 10.23
N GLY A 126 10.12 4.04 11.24
CA GLY A 126 11.37 4.81 11.26
C GLY A 126 12.33 4.47 10.11
N SER A 127 12.55 3.18 9.84
CA SER A 127 13.45 2.75 8.74
C SER A 127 12.96 3.11 7.34
N PHE A 128 11.69 3.53 7.20
CA PHE A 128 11.10 3.94 5.93
C PHE A 128 10.99 5.48 5.83
N GLY A 129 11.37 6.22 6.88
CA GLY A 129 11.28 7.68 6.90
C GLY A 129 9.86 8.24 6.76
N THR A 130 8.84 7.40 6.98
CA THR A 130 7.44 7.85 6.86
C THR A 130 7.01 8.67 8.05
N LYS A 131 5.98 9.51 7.82
CA LYS A 131 5.36 10.30 8.87
C LYS A 131 4.88 9.40 10.01
N MET A 132 5.36 9.67 11.22
CA MET A 132 4.93 9.00 12.44
C MET A 132 3.56 9.53 12.88
N GLY A 133 2.78 8.67 13.53
CA GLY A 133 1.49 9.02 14.11
C GLY A 133 0.94 7.89 14.95
N ASP A 134 -0.20 8.11 15.60
CA ASP A 134 -0.86 7.13 16.46
C ASP A 134 -2.35 7.05 16.09
N TYR A 135 -2.63 6.64 14.85
CA TYR A 135 -3.99 6.65 14.28
C TYR A 135 -4.49 5.24 14.02
N ILE A 136 -5.74 4.97 14.41
CA ILE A 136 -6.52 3.86 13.89
C ILE A 136 -7.54 4.44 12.92
N VAL A 137 -7.50 3.99 11.66
CA VAL A 137 -8.41 4.48 10.61
C VAL A 137 -9.30 3.33 10.16
N ALA A 138 -10.62 3.56 10.16
CA ALA A 138 -11.61 2.61 9.71
C ALA A 138 -12.35 3.13 8.47
N TYR A 139 -12.55 2.26 7.49
CA TYR A 139 -13.32 2.51 6.27
C TYR A 139 -14.49 1.53 6.20
N ALA A 140 -15.63 2.00 5.73
CA ALA A 140 -16.80 1.19 5.43
C ALA A 140 -17.58 1.84 4.28
N LEU A 141 -18.45 1.07 3.63
CA LEU A 141 -19.39 1.64 2.67
C LEU A 141 -20.41 2.57 3.40
N PRO A 142 -20.99 3.54 2.68
CA PRO A 142 -22.13 4.30 3.16
C PRO A 142 -23.31 3.40 3.59
N ASP A 143 -24.12 3.82 4.55
CA ASP A 143 -25.23 3.01 5.10
C ASP A 143 -26.38 2.76 4.11
N ASP A 144 -26.44 3.54 3.04
CA ASP A 144 -27.47 3.54 2.00
C ASP A 144 -27.17 2.62 0.81
N VAL A 145 -25.99 1.98 0.78
CA VAL A 145 -25.60 1.05 -0.30
C VAL A 145 -25.78 -0.39 0.20
N LYS A 146 -26.90 -1.02 -0.16
CA LYS A 146 -27.15 -2.46 0.03
C LYS A 146 -26.81 -3.26 -1.22
#